data_AF-F0Y1I9-F1
#
_entry.id   AF-F0Y1I9-F1
#
_cell.length_a   1.000
_cell.length_b   1.000
_cell.length_c   1.000
_cell.angle_alpha   90.00
_cell.angle_beta   90.00
_cell.angle_gamma   90.00
#
_symmetry.space_group_name_H-M   'P 1'
#
loop_
_entity.id
_entity.type
_entity.pdbx_description
1 polymer ?
#
loop_
_entity_poly.entity_id
_entity_poly.type
_entity_poly.pdbx_seq_one_letter_code
_entity_poly.pdbx_strand_id
1 'polypeptide(L)' 'MPAPTPAEARAGHWAEDEHAKFLAGLETFGRRWDRVARIVGTRTMSQVRSHAQKYFKR' A
#
# COMPACT_ATOMS: atom_id res chain seq x y z
N MET A 1 13.39 -14.55 15.74
CA MET A 1 12.21 -14.56 14.86
C MET A 1 12.24 -13.29 13.99
N PRO A 2 12.85 -13.27 12.77
CA PRO A 2 12.74 -12.13 11.86
C PRO A 2 11.72 -12.37 10.73
N ALA A 3 11.04 -11.29 10.36
CA ALA A 3 9.84 -11.17 9.53
C ALA A 3 9.91 -11.80 8.12
N PRO A 4 8.75 -12.20 7.53
CA PRO A 4 8.71 -12.78 6.19
C PRO A 4 9.14 -11.76 5.12
N THR A 5 9.97 -12.23 4.19
CA THR A 5 10.52 -11.50 3.05
C THR A 5 9.40 -10.98 2.12
N PRO A 6 9.42 -9.70 1.70
CA PRO A 6 8.37 -9.07 0.90
C PRO A 6 8.40 -9.41 -0.61
N ALA A 7 9.07 -10.49 -1.02
CA ALA A 7 9.22 -10.84 -2.44
C ALA A 7 8.01 -11.59 -3.05
N GLU A 8 7.06 -12.04 -2.24
CA GLU A 8 5.96 -12.90 -2.70
C GLU A 8 4.57 -12.41 -2.29
N ALA A 9 4.39 -11.10 -2.18
CA ALA A 9 3.05 -10.51 -2.12
C ALA A 9 2.42 -10.59 -3.51
N ARG A 10 1.85 -11.76 -3.81
CA ARG A 10 0.93 -12.02 -4.93
C ARG A 10 0.05 -10.78 -5.09
N ALA A 11 0.23 -10.07 -6.21
CA ALA A 11 -0.34 -8.75 -6.50
C ALA A 11 -1.88 -8.70 -6.59
N GLY A 12 -2.59 -9.68 -6.03
CA GLY A 12 -4.03 -9.87 -6.14
C GLY A 12 -4.86 -9.51 -4.92
N HIS A 13 -4.32 -9.55 -3.69
CA HIS A 13 -5.15 -9.36 -2.49
C HIS A 13 -4.73 -8.12 -1.70
N TRP A 14 -5.34 -6.97 -2.04
CA TRP A 14 -5.35 -5.84 -1.13
C TRP A 14 -6.35 -6.13 -0.01
N ALA A 15 -5.88 -6.62 1.15
CA ALA A 15 -6.74 -6.79 2.32
C ALA A 15 -7.41 -5.47 2.70
N GLU A 16 -8.67 -5.53 3.14
CA GLU A 16 -9.47 -4.35 3.53
C GLU A 16 -8.77 -3.52 4.60
N ASP A 17 -8.10 -4.17 5.55
CA ASP A 17 -7.34 -3.52 6.62
C ASP A 17 -6.15 -2.68 6.09
N GLU A 18 -5.42 -3.22 5.11
CA GLU A 18 -4.31 -2.50 4.47
C GLU A 18 -4.82 -1.46 3.46
N HIS A 19 -5.99 -1.68 2.85
CA HIS A 19 -6.64 -0.69 2.01
C HIS A 19 -7.14 0.50 2.84
N ALA A 20 -7.70 0.25 4.03
CA ALA A 20 -8.09 1.29 4.98
C ALA A 20 -6.88 2.12 5.42
N LYS A 21 -5.74 1.47 5.70
CA LYS A 21 -4.46 2.13 5.99
C LYS A 21 -3.95 2.97 4.82
N PHE A 22 -4.11 2.46 3.59
CA PHE A 22 -3.78 3.20 2.39
C PHE A 22 -4.66 4.44 2.22
N LEU A 23 -5.98 4.30 2.35
CA LEU A 23 -6.95 5.40 2.29
C LEU A 23 -6.68 6.44 3.39
N ALA A 24 -6.46 6.00 4.63
CA ALA A 24 -6.12 6.88 5.74
C ALA A 24 -4.81 7.64 5.48
N GLY A 25 -3.80 6.96 4.94
CA GLY A 25 -2.56 7.59 4.51
C GLY A 25 -2.76 8.57 3.35
N LEU A 26 -3.67 8.26 2.43
CA LEU A 26 -4.01 9.09 1.27
C LEU A 26 -4.81 10.33 1.68
N GLU A 27 -5.70 10.22 2.66
CA GLU A 27 -6.45 11.33 3.22
C GLU A 27 -5.54 12.22 4.07
N THR A 28 -4.65 11.62 4.88
CA THR A 28 -3.75 12.34 5.77
C THR A 28 -2.58 13.01 5.04
N PHE A 29 -1.99 12.33 4.06
CA PHE A 29 -0.76 12.80 3.38
C PHE A 29 -0.94 13.06 1.88
N GLY A 30 -2.11 12.80 1.32
CA GLY A 30 -2.36 12.92 -0.11
C GLY A 30 -1.66 11.83 -0.92
N ARG A 31 -1.04 12.23 -2.04
CA ARG A 31 -0.31 11.35 -2.96
C ARG A 31 1.12 11.03 -2.51
N ARG A 32 1.39 11.11 -1.20
CA ARG A 32 2.71 10.78 -0.64
C ARG A 32 2.84 9.27 -0.42
N TRP A 33 3.10 8.54 -1.50
CA TRP A 33 3.26 7.08 -1.47
C TRP A 33 4.33 6.59 -0.51
N ASP A 34 5.35 7.40 -0.25
CA ASP A 34 6.39 7.13 0.75
C ASP A 34 5.79 6.97 2.16
N ARG A 35 4.98 7.94 2.60
CA ARG A 35 4.30 7.87 3.90
C ARG A 35 3.18 6.82 3.92
N VAL A 36 2.45 6.69 2.81
CA VAL A 36 1.39 5.68 2.70
C VAL A 36 1.97 4.27 2.81
N ALA A 37 3.08 3.98 2.12
CA ALA A 37 3.78 2.70 2.23
C ALA A 37 4.29 2.44 3.65
N ARG A 38 4.74 3.49 4.35
CA ARG A 38 5.18 3.41 5.74
C ARG A 38 4.03 3.14 6.71
N ILE A 39 2.82 3.67 6.45
CA ILE A 39 1.60 3.35 7.21
C ILE A 39 1.11 1.92 6.93
N VAL A 40 1.15 1.51 5.68
CA VAL A 40 0.74 0.16 5.27
C VAL A 40 1.72 -0.87 5.85
N GLY A 41 3.03 -0.60 5.81
CA GLY A 41 4.12 -1.40 6.41
C GLY A 41 4.38 -2.74 5.72
N THR A 42 3.35 -3.33 5.11
CA THR A 42 3.33 -4.61 4.42
C THR A 42 3.56 -4.51 2.91
N ARG A 43 3.50 -3.28 2.35
CA ARG A 43 3.56 -3.04 0.89
C ARG A 43 4.55 -1.93 0.58
N THR A 44 5.38 -2.16 -0.43
CA THR A 44 6.41 -1.20 -0.86
C THR A 44 5.78 -0.01 -1.59
N MET A 45 6.44 1.15 -1.55
CA MET A 45 6.03 2.38 -2.28
C MET A 45 5.65 2.12 -3.75
N SER A 46 6.41 1.27 -4.45
CA SER A 46 6.13 0.90 -5.84
C SER A 46 4.80 0.15 -6.00
N GLN A 47 4.46 -0.75 -5.07
CA GLN A 47 3.18 -1.47 -5.06
C GLN A 47 2.02 -0.53 -4.74
N VAL A 48 2.20 0.33 -3.74
CA VAL A 48 1.24 1.37 -3.34
C VAL A 48 0.94 2.28 -4.53
N ARG A 49 1.96 2.72 -5.28
CA ARG A 49 1.80 3.54 -6.48
C ARG A 49 1.07 2.79 -7.60
N SER A 50 1.37 1.52 -7.85
CA SER A 50 0.68 0.72 -8.86
C SER A 50 -0.79 0.47 -8.50
N HIS A 51 -1.08 0.24 -7.23
CA HIS A 51 -2.45 0.11 -6.73
C HIS A 51 -3.21 1.43 -6.83
N ALA A 52 -2.62 2.53 -6.37
CA ALA A 52 -3.16 3.87 -6.53
C ALA A 52 -3.45 4.18 -8.00
N GLN A 53 -2.51 3.88 -8.90
CA GLN A 53 -2.71 4.07 -10.35
C GLN A 53 -3.95 3.34 -10.86
N LYS A 54 -4.17 2.08 -10.48
CA LYS A 54 -5.39 1.33 -10.85
C LYS A 54 -6.63 1.92 -10.19
N TYR A 55 -6.54 2.33 -8.93
CA TYR A 55 -7.64 2.90 -8.16
C TYR A 55 -8.11 4.25 -8.74
N PHE A 56 -7.19 5.14 -9.11
CA PHE A 56 -7.51 6.44 -9.71
C PHE A 56 -7.94 6.37 -11.18
N LYS A 57 -7.65 5.27 -11.89
CA LYS A 57 -8.03 5.08 -13.30
C LYS A 57 -9.44 4.49 -13.48
N ARG A 58 -10.20 4.32 -12.40
CA ARG A 58 -11.52 3.68 -12.41
C ARG A 58 -12.58 4.61 -11.84
#